data_AF-A0A7W6AKG0-F1
#
_entry.id   AF-A0A7W6AKG0-F1
#
_cell.length_a   1.000
_cell.length_b   1.000
_cell.length_c   1.000
_cell.angle_alpha   90.00
_cell.angle_beta   90.00
_cell.angle_gamma   90.00
#
_symmetry.space_group_name_H-M   'P 1'
#
loop_
_entity.id
_entity.type
_entity.pdbx_description
1 polymer ?
#
loop_
_entity_poly.entity_id
_entity_poly.type
_entity_poly.pdbx_seq_one_letter_code
_entity_poly.pdbx_strand_id
1 'polypeptide(L)' 'MKRNFVVTVKERDPGQPCFLVFEVSEDIGLGEKTIMLQMPEQTDFDDARTIALAINHGVEKVALIDA' A
#
# COMPACT_ATOMS: atom_id res chain seq x y z
N MET A 1 -14.32 -3.76 13.07
CA MET A 1 -13.07 -3.10 13.50
C MET A 1 -12.67 -2.07 12.44
N LYS A 2 -12.07 -0.95 12.82
CA LYS A 2 -11.61 0.08 11.87
C LYS A 2 -10.20 -0.28 11.39
N ARG A 3 -10.00 -0.33 10.07
CA ARG A 3 -8.69 -0.59 9.44
C ARG A 3 -7.70 0.54 9.79
N ASN A 4 -6.43 0.21 10.01
CA ASN A 4 -5.38 1.18 10.40
C ASN A 4 -4.52 1.68 9.23
N PHE A 5 -4.94 1.45 7.99
CA PHE A 5 -4.18 1.84 6.81
C PHE A 5 -5.08 2.07 5.58
N VAL A 6 -4.55 2.77 4.58
CA VAL A 6 -5.08 2.83 3.22
C VAL A 6 -3.98 2.47 2.24
N VAL A 7 -4.29 1.62 1.25
CA VAL A 7 -3.38 1.29 0.15
C VAL A 7 -3.77 2.06 -1.10
N THR A 8 -2.81 2.73 -1.72
CA THR A 8 -2.98 3.39 -3.02
C THR A 8 -1.94 2.88 -4.01
N VAL A 9 -2.32 2.84 -5.30
CA VAL A 9 -1.37 2.60 -6.39
C VAL A 9 -0.77 3.95 -6.78
N LYS A 10 0.55 3.98 -6.98
CA LYS A 10 1.26 5.13 -7.53
C LYS A 10 2.09 4.68 -8.72
N GLU A 11 2.12 5.54 -9.73
CA GLU A 11 3.03 5.41 -10.86
C GLU A 11 4.30 6.22 -10.58
N ARG A 12 5.40 5.81 -11.21
CA ARG A 12 6.65 6.58 -11.24
C ARG A 12 6.73 7.31 -12.59
N ASP A 13 7.88 7.21 -13.24
CA ASP A 13 8.07 7.67 -14.61
C ASP A 13 7.45 6.69 -15.63
N PRO A 14 7.09 7.15 -16.83
CA PRO A 14 6.62 6.28 -17.90
C PRO A 14 7.59 5.13 -18.17
N GLY A 15 7.07 3.90 -18.15
CA GLY A 15 7.86 2.68 -18.36
C GLY A 15 8.54 2.12 -17.10
N GLN A 16 8.38 2.75 -15.92
CA GLN A 16 8.78 2.15 -14.66
C GLN A 16 7.62 1.38 -14.01
N PRO A 17 7.90 0.32 -13.23
CA PRO A 17 6.87 -0.39 -12.47
C PRO A 17 6.13 0.53 -11.51
N CYS A 18 4.82 0.33 -11.41
CA CYS A 18 4.01 0.95 -10.38
C CYS A 18 4.38 0.38 -8.99
N PHE A 19 3.92 1.06 -7.94
CA PHE A 19 4.14 0.63 -6.56
C PHE A 19 2.90 0.89 -5.72
N LEU A 20 2.74 0.10 -4.66
CA LEU A 20 1.69 0.29 -3.68
C LEU A 20 2.23 1.08 -2.49
N VAL A 21 1.42 2.01 -2.01
CA VAL A 21 1.72 2.86 -0.87
C VAL A 21 0.71 2.56 0.22
N PHE A 22 1.19 2.08 1.37
CA PHE A 22 0.39 1.90 2.57
C PHE A 22 0.57 3.14 3.44
N GLU A 23 -0.47 3.93 3.54
CA GLU A 23 -0.57 5.06 4.46
C GLU A 23 -1.14 4.53 5.77
N VAL A 24 -0.26 4.27 6.75
CA VAL A 24 -0.67 3.73 8.05
C VAL A 24 -1.08 4.90 8.93
N SER A 25 -2.36 4.94 9.30
CA SER A 25 -2.87 5.90 10.26
C SER A 25 -2.67 5.33 11.67
N GLU A 26 -1.64 5.76 12.38
CA GLU A 26 -1.61 5.60 13.84
C GLU A 26 -2.65 6.58 14.40
N ASP A 27 -3.73 6.07 15.02
CA ASP A 27 -4.80 6.85 15.66
C ASP A 27 -4.29 7.73 16.85
N ILE A 28 -2.97 7.94 17.00
CA ILE A 28 -2.34 8.42 18.23
C ILE A 28 -1.01 9.15 17.97
N GLY A 29 -1.04 10.33 17.35
CA GLY A 29 -0.01 11.38 17.55
C GLY A 29 1.44 11.07 17.14
N LEU A 30 1.68 10.06 16.30
CA LEU A 30 2.98 9.73 15.72
C LEU A 30 2.85 9.79 14.19
N GLY A 31 3.80 10.46 13.55
CA GLY A 31 3.73 10.88 12.15
C GLY A 31 3.37 9.76 11.17
N GLU A 32 2.75 10.14 10.06
CA GLU A 32 2.32 9.24 8.98
C GLU A 32 3.49 8.34 8.56
N LYS A 33 3.36 7.04 8.85
CA LYS A 33 4.32 6.04 8.37
C LYS A 33 3.83 5.51 7.04
N THR A 34 4.71 5.59 6.05
CA THR A 34 4.45 5.11 4.69
C THR A 34 5.25 3.85 4.43
N ILE A 35 4.59 2.77 4.03
CA ILE A 35 5.26 1.55 3.54
C ILE A 35 5.08 1.49 2.02
N MET A 36 6.19 1.35 1.30
CA MET A 36 6.17 1.19 -0.15
C MET A 36 6.43 -0.27 -0.51
N LEU A 37 5.53 -0.85 -1.29
CA LEU A 37 5.67 -2.17 -1.88
C LEU A 37 5.91 -2.01 -3.38
N GLN A 38 7.10 -2.41 -3.85
CA GLN A 38 7.40 -2.40 -5.28
C GLN A 38 6.66 -3.54 -5.97
N MET A 39 5.96 -3.23 -7.06
CA MET A 39 5.37 -4.27 -7.88
C MET A 39 6.45 -4.92 -8.76
N PRO A 40 6.33 -6.21 -9.06
CA PRO A 40 7.18 -6.86 -10.05
C PRO A 40 7.17 -6.10 -11.38
N GLU A 41 8.29 -6.14 -12.10
CA GLU A 41 8.36 -5.71 -13.48
C GLU A 41 7.26 -6.42 -14.28
N GLN A 42 6.59 -5.70 -15.19
CA GLN A 42 5.43 -6.13 -16.00
C GLN A 42 4.06 -6.10 -15.29
N THR A 43 3.98 -5.74 -14.00
CA THR A 43 2.67 -5.49 -13.38
C THR A 43 2.10 -4.18 -13.94
N ASP A 44 0.96 -4.27 -14.61
CA ASP A 44 0.27 -3.08 -15.10
C ASP A 44 -0.50 -2.36 -13.98
N PHE A 45 -1.02 -1.18 -14.30
CA PHE A 45 -1.73 -0.36 -13.33
C PHE A 45 -3.03 -1.02 -12.83
N ASP A 46 -3.75 -1.73 -13.70
CA ASP A 46 -5.04 -2.33 -13.37
C ASP A 46 -4.87 -3.56 -12.46
N ASP A 47 -3.81 -4.35 -12.68
CA ASP A 47 -3.38 -5.43 -11.79
C ASP A 47 -3.00 -4.87 -10.42
N ALA A 48 -2.15 -3.85 -10.36
CA ALA A 48 -1.77 -3.21 -9.11
C ALA A 48 -2.97 -2.61 -8.38
N ARG A 49 -3.93 -2.03 -9.11
CA ARG A 49 -5.19 -1.51 -8.56
C ARG A 49 -6.06 -2.62 -7.99
N THR A 50 -6.14 -3.75 -8.68
CA THR A 50 -6.89 -4.93 -8.21
C THR A 50 -6.28 -5.45 -6.90
N ILE A 51 -4.96 -5.51 -6.82
CA ILE A 51 -4.24 -5.92 -5.60
C ILE A 51 -4.48 -4.91 -4.46
N ALA A 52 -4.36 -3.60 -4.72
CA ALA A 52 -4.63 -2.58 -3.72
C ALA A 52 -6.08 -2.66 -3.19
N LEU A 53 -7.06 -2.90 -4.06
CA LEU A 53 -8.46 -3.08 -3.68
C LEU A 53 -8.65 -4.33 -2.82
N ALA A 54 -8.04 -5.45 -3.22
CA ALA A 54 -8.10 -6.71 -2.48
C ALA A 54 -7.51 -6.55 -1.07
N ILE A 55 -6.39 -5.86 -0.93
CA ILE A 55 -5.76 -5.59 0.37
C ILE A 55 -6.65 -4.67 1.22
N ASN A 56 -7.15 -3.58 0.65
CA ASN A 56 -8.02 -2.63 1.35
C ASN A 56 -9.32 -3.26 1.86
N HIS A 57 -9.83 -4.30 1.20
CA HIS A 57 -11.06 -4.99 1.59
C HIS A 57 -10.82 -6.24 2.45
N GLY A 58 -9.70 -6.94 2.22
CA GLY A 58 -9.42 -8.24 2.83
C GLY A 58 -8.48 -8.20 4.03
N VAL A 59 -7.71 -7.13 4.22
CA VAL A 59 -6.73 -7.02 5.31
C VAL A 59 -7.24 -6.06 6.38
N GLU A 60 -7.38 -6.56 7.60
CA GLU A 60 -7.91 -5.77 8.71
C GLU A 60 -6.87 -4.86 9.35
N LYS A 61 -5.61 -5.31 9.44
CA LYS A 61 -4.53 -4.60 10.12
C LYS A 61 -3.17 -4.88 9.47
N VAL A 62 -2.35 -3.82 9.39
CA VAL A 62 -0.93 -3.92 9.03
C VAL A 62 -0.08 -3.44 10.20
N ALA A 63 1.03 -4.12 10.46
CA ALA A 63 2.01 -3.74 11.48
C ALA A 63 3.42 -4.01 10.97
N LEU A 64 4.36 -3.13 11.32
CA LEU A 64 5.78 -3.37 11.15
C LEU A 64 6.26 -4.18 12.36
N ILE A 65 6.96 -5.28 12.09
CA ILE A 65 7.56 -6.13 13.11
C ILE A 65 9.06 -6.01 12.92
N ASP A 66 9.77 -5.46 13.91
CA ASP A 66 11.22 -5.47 13.91
C ASP A 66 11.69 -6.93 14.08
N ALA A 67 12.58 -7.38 13.20
CA ALA A 67 13.13 -8.73 13.17
C ALA A 67 14.36 -8.87 14.07
#